data_AF-A0A7G5Z2Q0-F1
#
_entry.id   AF-A0A7G5Z2Q0-F1
#
_cell.length_a   1.000
_cell.length_b   1.000
_cell.length_c   1.000
_cell.angle_alpha   90.00
_cell.angle_beta   90.00
_cell.angle_gamma   90.00
#
_symmetry.space_group_name_H-M   'P 1'
#
loop_
_entity.id
_entity.type
_entity.pdbx_description
1 polymer ?
#
loop_
_entity_poly.entity_id
_entity_poly.type
_entity_poly.pdbx_seq_one_letter_code
_entity_poly.pdbx_strand_id
1 'polypeptide(L)'
;MTTIGRRTVLQGAAGLIVAQIALGGAAVSAASPAPQPPGKPGDFDFLTGEWRIHNRMIKPGTDSEWIEFPGEATVRPILAGVCSVEELRIPARNFSGMGLRLLDVEKKIWSDHWVDGRSGVVTVPGQIGVFVDGVGTFVSEEMDGDTKVTVHGIWDRITPTSCRWYQRMSRDGGKNWKENWFMDWTRIA
;
A
#
# COMPACT_ATOMS: atom_id res chain seq x y z
N MET A 1 17.88 12.87 64.16
CA MET A 1 17.18 12.71 62.88
C MET A 1 16.34 13.97 62.67
N THR A 2 16.95 15.16 62.66
CA THR A 2 17.50 15.90 61.50
C THR A 2 16.43 16.23 60.46
N THR A 3 16.03 17.46 60.08
CA THR A 3 16.17 18.85 60.58
C THR A 3 15.24 19.70 59.70
N ILE A 4 14.29 20.43 60.32
CA ILE A 4 13.99 21.88 60.16
C ILE A 4 13.95 22.47 58.73
N GLY A 5 12.82 23.12 58.40
CA GLY A 5 12.65 23.92 57.19
C GLY A 5 13.34 25.29 57.21
N ARG A 6 13.27 26.03 56.10
CA ARG A 6 13.53 27.49 56.05
C ARG A 6 12.84 28.16 54.85
N ARG A 7 12.10 29.22 55.17
CA ARG A 7 11.68 30.33 54.30
C ARG A 7 12.90 31.11 53.78
N THR A 8 12.74 31.85 52.66
CA THR A 8 13.13 33.27 52.36
C THR A 8 12.85 33.49 50.85
N VAL A 9 11.80 34.20 50.37
CA VAL A 9 11.50 35.65 50.24
C VAL A 9 12.53 36.48 49.45
N LEU A 10 12.11 37.07 48.33
CA LEU A 10 12.39 38.46 47.84
C LEU A 10 11.67 38.62 46.47
N GLN A 11 10.51 39.29 46.38
CA GLN A 11 10.25 40.75 46.21
C GLN A 11 10.66 41.37 44.87
N GLY A 12 9.72 42.13 44.28
CA GLY A 12 9.87 43.03 43.13
C GLY A 12 8.59 43.08 42.28
N ALA A 13 7.50 43.70 42.75
CA ALA A 13 7.14 45.11 42.54
C ALA A 13 6.83 45.50 41.07
N ALA A 14 5.53 45.68 40.82
CA ALA A 14 4.83 46.59 39.90
C ALA A 14 5.52 47.08 38.61
N GLY A 15 4.92 46.70 37.48
CA GLY A 15 4.95 47.46 36.24
C GLY A 15 3.55 47.45 35.60
N LEU A 16 2.91 48.62 35.51
CA LEU A 16 1.73 48.83 34.67
C LEU A 16 2.10 48.58 33.20
N ILE A 17 1.35 47.72 32.49
CA ILE A 17 1.21 47.85 31.03
C ILE A 17 -0.26 47.76 30.64
N VAL A 18 -0.59 48.74 29.81
CA VAL A 18 -1.86 49.14 29.20
C VAL A 18 -2.50 48.01 28.37
N ALA A 19 -3.82 48.07 28.31
CA ALA A 19 -4.73 47.24 27.53
C ALA A 19 -4.34 47.04 26.05
N GLN A 20 -4.58 45.83 25.54
CA GLN A 20 -5.03 45.60 24.17
C GLN A 20 -6.00 44.42 24.13
N ILE A 21 -7.27 44.68 23.77
CA ILE A 21 -8.19 43.67 23.28
C ILE A 21 -7.73 43.34 21.85
N ALA A 22 -6.93 42.28 21.71
CA ALA A 22 -6.67 41.71 20.40
C ALA A 22 -7.88 40.85 20.02
N LEU A 23 -8.72 41.35 19.10
CA LEU A 23 -9.58 40.48 18.30
C LEU A 23 -8.67 39.54 17.51
N GLY A 24 -8.43 38.35 18.05
CA GLY A 24 -7.78 37.26 17.36
C GLY A 24 -8.69 36.77 16.24
N GLY A 25 -8.56 37.37 15.05
CA GLY A 25 -8.99 36.73 13.82
C GLY A 25 -8.14 35.48 13.63
N ALA A 26 -8.69 34.31 13.97
CA ALA A 26 -8.07 33.05 13.61
C ALA A 26 -8.02 33.00 12.08
N ALA A 27 -6.82 33.19 11.52
CA ALA A 27 -6.55 32.85 10.15
C ALA A 27 -6.76 31.34 10.03
N VAL A 28 -7.91 30.94 9.49
CA VAL A 28 -8.16 29.58 9.06
C VAL A 28 -7.20 29.36 7.90
N SER A 29 -6.07 28.73 8.18
CA SER A 29 -5.22 28.15 7.15
C SER A 29 -6.09 27.14 6.42
N ALA A 30 -6.59 27.53 5.25
CA ALA A 30 -7.25 26.61 4.34
C ALA A 30 -6.17 25.62 3.90
N ALA A 31 -6.14 24.46 4.57
CA ALA A 31 -5.34 23.33 4.11
C ALA A 31 -5.67 23.13 2.63
N SER A 32 -4.66 23.24 1.77
CA SER A 32 -4.82 22.87 0.37
C SER A 32 -5.37 21.45 0.34
N PRO A 33 -6.43 21.16 -0.44
CA PRO A 33 -6.93 19.80 -0.53
C PRO A 33 -5.75 18.92 -0.94
N ALA A 34 -5.46 17.89 -0.13
CA ALA A 34 -4.52 16.85 -0.52
C ALA A 34 -4.92 16.38 -1.93
N PRO A 35 -3.97 16.16 -2.86
CA PRO A 35 -4.27 15.64 -4.18
C PRO A 35 -5.22 14.46 -4.03
N GLN A 36 -6.43 14.59 -4.57
CA GLN A 36 -7.37 13.47 -4.57
C GLN A 36 -6.68 12.32 -5.30
N PRO A 37 -6.62 11.12 -4.71
CA PRO A 37 -5.95 9.99 -5.36
C PRO A 37 -6.62 9.79 -6.73
N PRO A 38 -5.87 9.64 -7.83
CA PRO A 38 -6.44 9.76 -9.18
C PRO A 38 -7.14 8.48 -9.66
N GLY A 39 -7.50 7.57 -8.76
CA GLY A 39 -8.09 6.28 -9.13
C GLY A 39 -9.34 6.49 -10.00
N LYS A 40 -9.36 5.82 -11.15
CA LYS A 40 -10.46 5.90 -12.11
C LYS A 40 -10.78 4.52 -12.67
N PRO A 41 -12.01 4.30 -13.16
CA PRO A 41 -12.33 3.08 -13.87
C PRO A 41 -11.35 2.85 -15.03
N GLY A 42 -10.89 1.62 -15.18
CA GLY A 42 -9.98 1.20 -16.25
C GLY A 42 -8.49 1.37 -15.96
N ASP A 43 -8.08 1.82 -14.77
CA ASP A 43 -6.66 1.87 -14.41
C ASP A 43 -5.96 0.50 -14.51
N PHE A 44 -6.70 -0.59 -14.30
CA PHE A 44 -6.21 -1.97 -14.46
C PHE A 44 -6.44 -2.58 -15.86
N ASP A 45 -6.97 -1.83 -16.83
CA ASP A 45 -7.32 -2.38 -18.15
C ASP A 45 -6.09 -2.91 -18.90
N PHE A 46 -4.90 -2.38 -18.62
CA PHE A 46 -3.64 -2.88 -19.16
C PHE A 46 -3.41 -4.37 -18.85
N LEU A 47 -3.98 -4.87 -17.74
CA LEU A 47 -3.82 -6.23 -17.27
C LEU A 47 -4.85 -7.19 -17.88
N THR A 48 -5.93 -6.69 -18.49
CA THR A 48 -6.97 -7.53 -19.10
C THR A 48 -6.39 -8.44 -20.18
N GLY A 49 -6.70 -9.75 -20.13
CA GLY A 49 -6.29 -10.75 -21.11
C GLY A 49 -5.60 -11.97 -20.51
N GLU A 50 -4.88 -12.69 -21.35
CA GLU A 50 -4.16 -13.93 -21.01
C GLU A 50 -2.64 -13.68 -20.95
N TRP A 51 -1.98 -14.25 -19.95
CA TRP A 51 -0.58 -13.93 -19.62
C TRP A 51 0.25 -15.15 -19.27
N ARG A 52 1.53 -15.10 -19.66
CA ARG A 52 2.62 -15.87 -19.06
C ARG A 52 3.33 -15.02 -18.03
N ILE A 53 3.75 -15.64 -16.93
CA ILE A 53 4.42 -14.97 -15.82
C ILE A 53 5.71 -15.70 -15.50
N HIS A 54 6.81 -14.97 -15.44
CA HIS A 54 8.04 -15.45 -14.82
C HIS A 54 8.07 -14.94 -13.37
N ASN A 55 8.03 -15.84 -12.40
CA ASN A 55 8.10 -15.50 -10.99
C ASN A 55 9.53 -15.65 -10.50
N ARG A 56 9.95 -14.72 -9.64
CA ARG A 56 11.15 -14.81 -8.83
C ARG A 56 10.80 -14.38 -7.40
N MET A 57 10.87 -15.28 -6.42
CA MET A 57 10.53 -14.98 -5.02
C MET A 57 11.57 -15.49 -4.03
N ILE A 58 11.68 -14.84 -2.87
CA ILE A 58 12.46 -15.37 -1.75
C ILE A 58 11.83 -16.69 -1.31
N LYS A 59 12.64 -17.73 -1.24
CA LYS A 59 12.21 -19.06 -0.82
C LYS A 59 11.70 -19.02 0.62
N PRO A 60 10.49 -19.55 0.89
CA PRO A 60 9.96 -19.61 2.25
C PRO A 60 10.94 -20.26 3.23
N GLY A 61 11.14 -19.63 4.39
CA GLY A 61 12.09 -20.10 5.41
C GLY A 61 13.55 -19.70 5.17
N THR A 62 13.82 -18.83 4.19
CA THR A 62 15.17 -18.28 3.93
C THR A 62 15.13 -16.76 3.85
N ASP A 63 16.30 -16.12 4.01
CA ASP A 63 16.40 -14.66 3.94
C ASP A 63 16.90 -14.11 2.60
N SER A 64 17.49 -14.95 1.76
CA SER A 64 18.19 -14.48 0.55
C SER A 64 18.20 -15.47 -0.60
N GLU A 65 17.74 -16.71 -0.40
CA GLU A 65 17.67 -17.69 -1.49
C GLU A 65 16.47 -17.35 -2.37
N TRP A 66 16.72 -17.09 -3.66
CA TRP A 66 15.67 -16.84 -4.63
C TRP A 66 15.34 -18.12 -5.37
N ILE A 67 14.04 -18.34 -5.59
CA ILE A 67 13.52 -19.40 -6.45
C ILE A 67 12.74 -18.79 -7.59
N GLU A 68 12.77 -19.45 -8.74
CA GLU A 68 12.10 -19.04 -9.96
C GLU A 68 11.15 -20.12 -10.45
N PHE A 69 10.00 -19.72 -11.00
CA PHE A 69 9.03 -20.66 -11.55
C PHE A 69 8.06 -19.97 -12.54
N PRO A 70 7.55 -20.71 -13.53
CA PRO A 70 6.55 -20.20 -14.45
C PRO A 70 5.17 -20.13 -13.77
N GLY A 71 4.40 -19.12 -14.15
CA GLY A 71 2.98 -19.00 -13.86
C GLY A 71 2.23 -18.50 -15.08
N GLU A 72 0.91 -18.41 -14.95
CA GLU A 72 0.02 -17.87 -15.95
C GLU A 72 -1.16 -17.19 -15.26
N ALA A 73 -1.78 -16.23 -15.94
CA ALA A 73 -2.95 -15.56 -15.42
C ALA A 73 -3.92 -15.17 -16.51
N THR A 74 -5.20 -15.13 -16.12
CA THR A 74 -6.29 -14.59 -16.93
C THR A 74 -6.92 -13.46 -16.15
N VAL A 75 -7.06 -12.30 -16.77
CA VAL A 75 -7.64 -11.13 -16.10
C VAL A 75 -8.80 -10.58 -16.89
N ARG A 76 -9.90 -10.29 -16.19
CA ARG A 76 -11.14 -9.78 -16.76
C ARG A 76 -11.54 -8.47 -16.09
N PRO A 77 -11.87 -7.42 -16.87
CA PRO A 77 -12.49 -6.23 -16.34
C PRO A 77 -13.99 -6.50 -16.18
N ILE A 78 -14.57 -5.98 -15.12
CA ILE A 78 -16.00 -6.07 -14.84
C ILE A 78 -16.49 -4.67 -14.46
N LEU A 79 -17.79 -4.42 -14.64
CA LEU A 79 -18.44 -3.16 -14.25
C LEU A 79 -17.79 -1.93 -14.92
N ALA A 80 -17.54 -2.02 -16.23
CA ALA A 80 -16.92 -0.94 -17.03
C ALA A 80 -15.60 -0.42 -16.45
N GLY A 81 -14.75 -1.33 -15.94
CA GLY A 81 -13.42 -1.01 -15.43
C GLY A 81 -13.38 -0.61 -13.96
N VAL A 82 -14.50 -0.69 -13.22
CA VAL A 82 -14.53 -0.48 -11.75
C VAL A 82 -13.98 -1.69 -10.99
N CYS A 83 -13.98 -2.87 -11.63
CA CYS A 83 -13.49 -4.11 -11.05
C CYS A 83 -12.52 -4.81 -12.02
N SER A 84 -11.43 -5.36 -11.49
CA SER A 84 -10.51 -6.24 -12.21
C SER A 84 -10.36 -7.54 -11.44
N VAL A 85 -10.64 -8.66 -12.10
CA VAL A 85 -10.56 -10.00 -11.53
C VAL A 85 -9.48 -10.78 -12.26
N GLU A 86 -8.44 -11.17 -11.53
CA GLU A 86 -7.35 -12.02 -12.00
C GLU A 86 -7.52 -13.41 -11.43
N GLU A 87 -7.46 -14.45 -12.27
CA GLU A 87 -7.13 -15.80 -11.82
C GLU A 87 -5.67 -16.07 -12.16
N LEU A 88 -4.86 -16.31 -11.13
CA LEU A 88 -3.45 -16.69 -11.23
C LEU A 88 -3.29 -18.19 -11.00
N ARG A 89 -2.47 -18.83 -11.82
CA ARG A 89 -2.22 -20.27 -11.77
C ARG A 89 -0.72 -20.56 -11.85
N ILE A 90 -0.26 -21.47 -11.00
CA ILE A 90 1.10 -22.01 -11.00
C ILE A 90 0.99 -23.53 -11.01
N PRO A 91 0.82 -24.16 -12.19
CA PRO A 91 0.58 -25.60 -12.30
C PRO A 91 1.67 -26.45 -11.65
N ALA A 92 2.93 -26.06 -11.81
CA ALA A 92 4.09 -26.76 -11.22
C ALA A 92 4.07 -26.83 -9.69
N ARG A 93 3.27 -25.97 -9.03
CA ARG A 93 3.13 -25.92 -7.57
C ARG A 93 1.74 -26.33 -7.09
N ASN A 94 0.87 -26.81 -7.99
CA ASN A 94 -0.55 -27.09 -7.72
C ASN A 94 -1.19 -25.94 -6.93
N PHE A 95 -1.07 -24.74 -7.47
CA PHE A 95 -1.49 -23.50 -6.83
C PHE A 95 -2.31 -22.66 -7.80
N SER A 96 -3.39 -22.08 -7.28
CA SER A 96 -4.13 -21.01 -7.90
C SER A 96 -4.54 -19.99 -6.85
N GLY A 97 -4.77 -18.78 -7.29
CA GLY A 97 -5.33 -17.72 -6.46
C GLY A 97 -5.99 -16.66 -7.32
N MET A 98 -6.61 -15.70 -6.66
CA MET A 98 -7.34 -14.63 -7.34
C MET A 98 -6.97 -13.27 -6.77
N GLY A 99 -6.65 -12.34 -7.67
CA GLY A 99 -6.61 -10.91 -7.38
C GLY A 99 -7.98 -10.31 -7.64
N LEU A 100 -8.63 -9.74 -6.62
CA LEU A 100 -9.90 -9.02 -6.72
C LEU A 100 -9.65 -7.54 -6.43
N ARG A 101 -9.66 -6.72 -7.47
CA ARG A 101 -9.39 -5.29 -7.39
C ARG A 101 -10.66 -4.49 -7.60
N LEU A 102 -10.99 -3.64 -6.64
CA LEU A 102 -12.22 -2.84 -6.62
C LEU A 102 -11.89 -1.38 -6.44
N LEU A 103 -12.45 -0.52 -7.29
CA LEU A 103 -12.38 0.93 -7.15
C LEU A 103 -13.54 1.42 -6.29
N ASP A 104 -13.22 2.10 -5.18
CA ASP A 104 -14.15 3.00 -4.54
C ASP A 104 -14.27 4.27 -5.40
N VAL A 105 -15.35 4.39 -6.17
CA VAL A 105 -15.54 5.46 -7.17
C VAL A 105 -15.64 6.84 -6.51
N GLU A 106 -16.20 6.91 -5.30
CA GLU A 106 -16.34 8.17 -4.57
C GLU A 106 -14.99 8.61 -4.00
N LYS A 107 -14.26 7.68 -3.36
CA LYS A 107 -12.95 7.97 -2.77
C LYS A 107 -11.81 8.00 -3.78
N LYS A 108 -12.03 7.47 -5.00
CA LYS A 108 -11.05 7.34 -6.07
C LYS A 108 -9.81 6.54 -5.67
N ILE A 109 -10.04 5.47 -4.91
CA ILE A 109 -8.99 4.62 -4.36
C ILE A 109 -9.31 3.17 -4.69
N TRP A 110 -8.29 2.42 -5.09
CA TRP A 110 -8.40 0.99 -5.32
C TRP A 110 -8.09 0.18 -4.06
N SER A 111 -8.81 -0.92 -3.90
CA SER A 111 -8.48 -2.00 -2.94
C SER A 111 -8.14 -3.26 -3.72
N ASP A 112 -6.94 -3.81 -3.53
CA ASP A 112 -6.47 -5.07 -4.10
C ASP A 112 -6.55 -6.19 -3.04
N HIS A 113 -7.47 -7.13 -3.23
CA HIS A 113 -7.69 -8.25 -2.35
C HIS A 113 -7.13 -9.55 -2.95
N TRP A 114 -6.55 -10.38 -2.10
CA TRP A 114 -6.09 -11.71 -2.48
C TRP A 114 -7.05 -12.80 -2.01
N VAL A 115 -7.16 -13.87 -2.79
CA VAL A 115 -7.80 -15.14 -2.42
C VAL A 115 -6.86 -16.29 -2.75
N ASP A 116 -6.54 -17.12 -1.76
CA ASP A 116 -5.89 -18.41 -2.01
C ASP A 116 -6.93 -19.43 -2.47
N GLY A 117 -6.71 -20.10 -3.60
CA GLY A 117 -7.65 -21.07 -4.16
C GLY A 117 -7.93 -22.27 -3.27
N ARG A 118 -7.07 -22.55 -2.28
CA ARG A 118 -7.27 -23.62 -1.29
C ARG A 118 -8.23 -23.22 -0.18
N SER A 119 -8.24 -21.95 0.20
CA SER A 119 -9.14 -21.45 1.26
C SER A 119 -10.45 -20.92 0.69
N GLY A 120 -10.42 -20.30 -0.50
CA GLY A 120 -11.57 -19.62 -1.09
C GLY A 120 -12.01 -18.36 -0.32
N VAL A 121 -11.19 -17.86 0.61
CA VAL A 121 -11.52 -16.72 1.46
C VAL A 121 -10.84 -15.46 0.95
N VAL A 122 -11.59 -14.36 0.84
CA VAL A 122 -11.06 -13.03 0.54
C VAL A 122 -10.31 -12.47 1.74
N THR A 123 -9.02 -12.22 1.56
CA THR A 123 -8.20 -11.54 2.56
C THR A 123 -8.62 -10.08 2.68
N VAL A 124 -8.94 -9.68 3.91
CA VAL A 124 -9.34 -8.32 4.26
C VAL A 124 -8.54 -7.82 5.48
N PRO A 125 -8.18 -6.53 5.54
CA PRO A 125 -8.36 -5.52 4.49
C PRO A 125 -7.48 -5.79 3.25
N GLY A 126 -7.90 -5.28 2.09
CA GLY A 126 -7.07 -5.33 0.87
C GLY A 126 -5.96 -4.28 0.91
N GLN A 127 -4.98 -4.40 0.01
CA GLN A 127 -3.96 -3.37 -0.18
C GLN A 127 -4.58 -2.15 -0.85
N ILE A 128 -4.38 -0.97 -0.26
CA ILE A 128 -5.01 0.27 -0.72
C ILE A 128 -4.02 1.03 -1.61
N GLY A 129 -4.45 1.46 -2.80
CA GLY A 129 -3.53 2.06 -3.76
C GLY A 129 -4.16 2.87 -4.87
N VAL A 130 -3.28 3.51 -5.64
CA VAL A 130 -3.58 4.27 -6.85
C VAL A 130 -2.44 4.17 -7.86
N PHE A 131 -2.74 4.55 -9.09
CA PHE A 131 -1.75 4.74 -10.14
C PHE A 131 -1.31 6.20 -10.23
N VAL A 132 -0.01 6.44 -10.23
CA VAL A 132 0.60 7.76 -10.45
C VAL A 132 1.69 7.58 -11.51
N ASP A 133 1.62 8.37 -12.58
CA ASP A 133 2.61 8.36 -13.68
C ASP A 133 2.90 6.95 -14.24
N GLY A 134 1.85 6.14 -14.38
CA GLY A 134 1.93 4.77 -14.91
C GLY A 134 2.45 3.72 -13.92
N VAL A 135 2.63 4.07 -12.65
CA VAL A 135 3.04 3.15 -11.58
C VAL A 135 1.91 3.00 -10.57
N GLY A 136 1.43 1.77 -10.37
CA GLY A 136 0.45 1.43 -9.35
C GLY A 136 1.16 1.07 -8.05
N THR A 137 0.89 1.76 -6.95
CA THR A 137 1.43 1.40 -5.62
C THR A 137 0.29 1.13 -4.65
N PHE A 138 0.28 -0.06 -4.08
CA PHE A 138 -0.74 -0.58 -3.18
C PHE A 138 -0.10 -0.94 -1.86
N VAL A 139 -0.70 -0.50 -0.75
CA VAL A 139 -0.08 -0.59 0.58
C VAL A 139 -1.02 -1.31 1.55
N SER A 140 -0.47 -2.26 2.31
CA SER A 140 -1.09 -2.82 3.51
C SER A 140 -0.16 -2.69 4.71
N GLU A 141 -0.77 -2.73 5.89
CA GLU A 141 -0.07 -2.96 7.14
C GLU A 141 -0.47 -4.34 7.67
N GLU A 142 0.54 -5.15 7.96
CA GLU A 142 0.38 -6.54 8.38
C GLU A 142 1.15 -6.76 9.68
N MET A 143 0.81 -7.82 10.40
CA MET A 143 1.53 -8.27 11.58
C MET A 143 2.29 -9.55 11.24
N ASP A 144 3.60 -9.55 11.41
CA ASP A 144 4.44 -10.74 11.39
C ASP A 144 4.89 -11.03 12.82
N GLY A 145 4.16 -11.95 13.47
CA GLY A 145 4.21 -12.09 14.93
C GLY A 145 3.82 -10.77 15.60
N ASP A 146 4.70 -10.26 16.47
CA ASP A 146 4.51 -8.98 17.16
C ASP A 146 5.08 -7.78 16.39
N THR A 147 5.63 -8.00 15.19
CA THR A 147 6.24 -6.93 14.39
C THR A 147 5.25 -6.41 13.35
N LYS A 148 5.00 -5.11 13.37
CA LYS A 148 4.26 -4.43 12.31
C LYS A 148 5.13 -4.36 11.04
N VAL A 149 4.58 -4.81 9.92
CA VAL A 149 5.22 -4.83 8.61
C VAL A 149 4.38 -4.00 7.64
N THR A 150 5.02 -3.10 6.91
CA THR A 150 4.37 -2.42 5.78
C THR A 150 4.71 -3.17 4.51
N VAL A 151 3.71 -3.56 3.74
CA VAL A 151 3.88 -4.27 2.47
C VAL A 151 3.43 -3.36 1.33
N HIS A 152 4.24 -3.27 0.29
CA HIS A 152 3.91 -2.59 -0.95
C HIS A 152 3.82 -3.61 -2.09
N GLY A 153 2.66 -3.74 -2.71
CA GLY A 153 2.49 -4.33 -4.04
C GLY A 153 2.58 -3.24 -5.12
N ILE A 154 3.48 -3.41 -6.08
CA ILE A 154 3.82 -2.36 -7.04
C ILE A 154 3.71 -2.91 -8.46
N TRP A 155 2.94 -2.20 -9.30
CA TRP A 155 2.85 -2.42 -10.73
C TRP A 155 3.68 -1.38 -11.46
N ASP A 156 4.68 -1.81 -12.23
CA ASP A 156 5.52 -0.95 -13.06
C ASP A 156 5.85 -1.57 -14.42
N ARG A 157 6.64 -0.86 -15.24
CA ARG A 157 7.07 -1.29 -16.58
C ARG A 157 5.89 -1.70 -17.48
N ILE A 158 4.76 -1.01 -17.32
CA ILE A 158 3.51 -1.31 -18.01
C ILE A 158 3.62 -0.89 -19.47
N THR A 159 3.37 -1.84 -20.38
CA THR A 159 3.27 -1.67 -21.82
C THR A 159 2.04 -2.41 -22.33
N PRO A 160 1.66 -2.29 -23.61
CA PRO A 160 0.57 -3.07 -24.18
C PRO A 160 0.76 -4.60 -24.08
N THR A 161 2.01 -5.08 -23.99
CA THR A 161 2.34 -6.52 -24.06
C THR A 161 3.09 -7.05 -22.85
N SER A 162 3.47 -6.19 -21.90
CA SER A 162 4.22 -6.58 -20.71
C SER A 162 3.89 -5.70 -19.51
N CYS A 163 4.08 -6.22 -18.31
CA CYS A 163 4.16 -5.42 -17.08
C CYS A 163 4.96 -6.18 -16.04
N ARG A 164 5.26 -5.53 -14.92
CA ARG A 164 5.86 -6.19 -13.77
C ARG A 164 5.06 -5.86 -12.52
N TRP A 165 4.71 -6.89 -11.77
CA TRP A 165 4.31 -6.75 -10.38
C TRP A 165 5.46 -7.14 -9.48
N TYR A 166 5.71 -6.39 -8.42
CA TYR A 166 6.65 -6.78 -7.40
C TYR A 166 6.23 -6.36 -6.01
N GLN A 167 6.74 -7.08 -5.02
CA GLN A 167 6.48 -6.83 -3.62
C GLN A 167 7.76 -6.42 -2.90
N ARG A 168 7.61 -5.43 -2.02
CA ARG A 168 8.62 -5.08 -1.03
C ARG A 168 7.99 -4.88 0.34
N MET A 169 8.76 -5.17 1.38
CA MET A 169 8.32 -5.05 2.77
C MET A 169 9.28 -4.18 3.57
N SER A 170 8.74 -3.49 4.56
CA SER A 170 9.46 -2.68 5.52
C SER A 170 9.05 -3.07 6.94
N ARG A 171 10.03 -3.16 7.85
CA ARG A 171 9.82 -3.44 9.28
C ARG A 171 10.14 -2.26 10.20
N ASP A 172 10.58 -1.13 9.64
CA ASP A 172 11.07 0.03 10.39
C ASP A 172 10.34 1.33 10.05
N GLY A 173 9.08 1.21 9.61
CA GLY A 173 8.22 2.36 9.27
C GLY A 173 8.58 3.00 7.92
N GLY A 174 9.14 2.24 6.99
CA GLY A 174 9.39 2.65 5.61
C GLY A 174 10.78 3.23 5.37
N LYS A 175 11.70 3.11 6.35
CA LYS A 175 13.07 3.61 6.22
C LYS A 175 13.92 2.69 5.36
N ASN A 176 13.74 1.38 5.51
CA ASN A 176 14.39 0.37 4.68
C ASN A 176 13.35 -0.58 4.07
N TRP A 177 13.61 -0.98 2.83
CA TRP A 177 12.73 -1.87 2.07
C TRP A 177 13.49 -3.10 1.59
N LYS A 178 12.88 -4.27 1.75
CA LYS A 178 13.37 -5.54 1.22
C LYS A 178 12.38 -6.04 0.17
N GLU A 179 12.85 -6.19 -1.05
CA GLU A 179 12.10 -6.85 -2.12
C GLU A 179 12.09 -8.38 -1.88
N ASN A 180 10.95 -9.01 -2.07
CA ASN A 180 10.78 -10.43 -1.79
C ASN A 180 10.06 -11.22 -2.88
N TRP A 181 9.46 -10.54 -3.87
CA TRP A 181 8.77 -11.20 -4.97
C TRP A 181 8.72 -10.29 -6.19
N PHE A 182 9.05 -10.83 -7.36
CA PHE A 182 8.85 -10.26 -8.68
C PHE A 182 8.03 -11.22 -9.54
N MET A 183 7.17 -10.62 -10.37
CA MET A 183 6.39 -11.27 -11.39
C MET A 183 6.54 -10.45 -12.67
N ASP A 184 7.24 -10.99 -13.66
CA ASP A 184 7.34 -10.38 -14.98
C ASP A 184 6.30 -11.01 -15.91
N TRP A 185 5.35 -10.19 -16.35
CA TRP A 185 4.19 -10.60 -17.13
C TRP A 185 4.42 -10.34 -18.62
N THR A 186 4.12 -11.34 -19.45
CA THR A 186 4.13 -11.23 -20.92
C THR A 186 2.81 -11.71 -21.48
N ARG A 187 2.18 -10.87 -22.30
CA ARG A 187 0.86 -11.14 -22.90
C ARG A 187 0.98 -12.31 -23.88
N ILE A 188 -0.01 -13.21 -23.88
CA ILE A 188 -0.13 -14.25 -24.90
C ILE A 188 -0.72 -13.60 -26.17
N ALA A 189 -0.02 -13.73 -27.30
CA ALA A 189 -0.42 -13.20 -28.60
C ALA A 189 -1.67 -13.89 -29.17
#